data_AF-A0A7J6PL76-F1
#
_entry.id   AF-A0A7J6PL76-F1
#
_cell.length_a   1.000
_cell.length_b   1.000
_cell.length_c   1.000
_cell.angle_alpha   90.00
_cell.angle_beta   90.00
_cell.angle_gamma   90.00
#
_symmetry.space_group_name_H-M   'P 1'
#
loop_
_entity.id
_entity.type
_entity.pdbx_description
1 polymer ?
#
loop_
_entity_poly.entity_id
_entity_poly.type
_entity_poly.pdbx_seq_one_letter_code
_entity_poly.pdbx_strand_id
1 'polypeptide(L)' 'MVKDTSLSKRQLVEVLHTAKTNREKNRAAKLLKKFDPQPHFEYDEEATKQNLRLKKSERLLQ' A
#
# COMPACT_ATOMS: atom_id res chain seq x y z
N MET A 1 8.56 20.27 15.12
CA MET A 1 8.05 18.88 15.04
C MET A 1 6.68 18.85 15.69
N VAL A 2 5.62 18.65 14.90
CA VAL A 2 4.24 18.66 15.42
C VAL A 2 4.02 17.39 16.24
N LYS A 3 3.66 17.62 17.50
CA LYS A 3 3.44 16.66 18.58
C LYS A 3 2.61 15.48 18.10
N ASP A 4 3.04 14.28 18.47
CA ASP A 4 2.30 13.02 18.34
C ASP A 4 0.98 13.14 19.11
N THR A 5 0.00 13.76 18.48
CA THR A 5 -1.40 13.61 18.83
C THR A 5 -1.82 12.29 18.21
N SER A 6 -2.21 11.36 19.06
CA SER A 6 -2.81 10.07 18.70
C SER A 6 -4.12 10.33 17.97
N LEU A 7 -4.03 10.70 16.70
CA LEU A 7 -5.19 10.92 15.83
C LEU A 7 -5.99 9.63 15.77
N SER A 8 -7.29 9.75 16.03
CA SER A 8 -8.24 8.65 15.87
C SER A 8 -8.35 8.25 14.41
N LYS A 9 -8.84 7.03 14.15
CA LYS A 9 -9.08 6.51 12.79
C LYS A 9 -9.91 7.50 11.94
N ARG A 10 -10.96 8.11 12.51
CA ARG A 10 -11.79 9.11 11.82
C ARG A 10 -10.99 10.35 11.40
N GLN A 11 -10.20 10.90 12.32
CA GLN A 11 -9.37 12.07 12.04
C GLN A 11 -8.31 11.78 10.97
N LEU A 12 -7.73 10.57 10.96
CA LEU A 12 -6.78 10.19 9.92
C LEU A 12 -7.43 10.05 8.53
N VAL A 13 -8.69 9.61 8.46
CA VAL A 13 -9.46 9.61 7.21
C VAL A 13 -9.72 11.05 6.74
N GLU A 14 -10.11 11.95 7.65
CA GLU A 14 -10.28 13.38 7.32
C GLU A 14 -8.98 14.00 6.81
N VAL A 15 -7.82 13.65 7.39
CA VAL A 15 -6.52 14.09 6.89
C VAL A 15 -6.25 13.60 5.47
N LEU A 16 -6.68 12.39 5.09
CA LEU A 16 -6.51 11.91 3.70
C LEU A 16 -7.29 12.77 2.69
N HIS A 17 -8.49 13.22 3.06
CA HIS A 17 -9.33 14.05 2.20
C HIS A 17 -8.90 15.52 2.17
N THR A 18 -8.34 16.04 3.26
CA THR A 18 -8.00 17.46 3.39
C THR A 18 -6.54 17.78 3.10
N ALA A 19 -5.63 16.80 3.17
CA ALA A 19 -4.20 17.02 2.95
C ALA A 19 -3.90 17.48 1.52
N LYS A 20 -3.11 18.55 1.41
CA LYS A 20 -2.65 19.09 0.12
C LYS A 20 -1.36 18.41 -0.36
N THR A 21 -0.57 17.86 0.58
CA THR A 21 0.73 17.26 0.27
C THR A 21 0.68 15.74 0.31
N ASN A 22 1.40 15.09 -0.61
CA ASN A 22 1.53 13.64 -0.64
C ASN A 22 2.22 13.09 0.63
N ARG A 23 3.10 13.89 1.25
CA ARG A 23 3.78 13.53 2.50
C ARG A 23 2.78 13.30 3.65
N GLU A 24 1.81 14.20 3.79
CA GLU A 24 0.78 14.10 4.82
C GLU A 24 -0.18 12.94 4.55
N LYS A 25 -0.61 12.76 3.30
CA LYS A 25 -1.43 11.61 2.89
C LYS A 25 -0.76 10.29 3.22
N ASN A 26 0.53 10.16 2.89
CA ASN A 26 1.29 8.94 3.15
C ASN A 26 1.49 8.69 4.65
N ARG A 27 1.67 9.73 5.46
CA ARG A 27 1.75 9.59 6.93
C ARG A 27 0.41 9.12 7.51
N ALA A 28 -0.70 9.72 7.08
CA ALA A 28 -2.04 9.32 7.51
C ALA A 28 -2.38 7.88 7.12
N ALA A 29 -2.08 7.49 5.88
CA ALA A 29 -2.28 6.11 5.39
C ALA A 29 -1.47 5.09 6.20
N LYS A 30 -0.20 5.39 6.53
CA LYS A 30 0.62 4.51 7.40
C LYS A 30 0.04 4.35 8.80
N LEU A 31 -0.50 5.43 9.37
CA LEU A 31 -1.12 5.37 10.70
C LEU A 31 -2.45 4.60 10.65
N LEU A 32 -3.25 4.74 9.59
CA LEU A 32 -4.50 3.99 9.40
C LEU A 32 -4.29 2.47 9.31
N LYS A 33 -3.21 2.04 8.65
CA LYS A 33 -2.82 0.62 8.59
C LYS A 33 -2.53 -0.02 9.95
N LYS A 34 -2.22 0.78 10.98
CA LYS A 34 -2.01 0.28 12.35
C LYS A 34 -3.33 -0.03 13.07
N PHE A 35 -4.44 0.61 12.66
CA PHE A 35 -5.75 0.38 13.26
C PHE A 35 -6.44 -0.86 12.66
N ASP A 36 -6.37 -1.01 11.35
CA ASP A 36 -6.80 -2.21 10.65
C ASP A 36 -5.58 -2.84 9.98
N PRO A 37 -4.82 -3.71 10.69
CA PRO A 37 -3.78 -4.49 10.04
C PRO A 37 -4.46 -5.36 8.98
N GLN A 38 -4.32 -4.96 7.71
CA GLN A 38 -4.68 -5.84 6.62
C GLN A 38 -3.83 -7.10 6.76
N PRO A 39 -4.42 -8.31 6.76
CA PRO A 39 -3.65 -9.53 6.85
C PRO A 39 -2.54 -9.45 5.82
N HIS A 40 -1.30 -9.56 6.30
CA HIS A 40 -0.16 -9.68 5.42
C HIS A 40 -0.40 -10.96 4.63
N PHE A 41 -0.79 -10.80 3.37
CA PHE A 41 -0.63 -11.87 2.41
C PHE A 41 0.88 -12.04 2.27
N GLU A 42 1.41 -13.03 2.97
CA GLU A 42 2.66 -13.63 2.57
C GLU A 42 2.50 -14.00 1.11
N TYR A 43 3.38 -13.46 0.26
CA TYR A 43 3.45 -13.95 -1.10
C TYR A 43 3.83 -15.42 -0.99
N ASP A 44 2.97 -16.29 -1.53
CA ASP A 44 3.24 -17.72 -1.62
C ASP A 44 4.65 -17.92 -2.20
N GLU A 45 5.42 -18.84 -1.62
CA GLU A 45 6.81 -19.13 -2.02
C GLU A 45 6.92 -19.52 -3.51
N GLU A 46 5.79 -19.79 -4.15
CA GLU A 46 5.66 -20.06 -5.57
C GLU A 46 6.10 -18.91 -6.49
N ALA A 47 6.13 -17.65 -6.03
CA ALA A 47 6.53 -16.50 -6.84
C ALA A 47 8.06 -16.34 -7.01
N THR A 48 8.81 -17.44 -7.06
CA THR A 48 10.23 -17.40 -7.44
C THR A 48 10.38 -17.16 -8.95
N LYS A 49 11.38 -16.38 -9.36
CA LYS A 49 11.69 -16.13 -10.79
C LYS A 49 11.86 -17.42 -11.61
N GLN A 50 12.17 -18.53 -10.95
CA GLN A 50 12.30 -19.86 -11.56
C GLN A 50 10.94 -20.45 -12.00
N ASN A 51 9.85 -20.12 -11.30
CA ASN A 51 8.50 -20.61 -11.61
C ASN A 51 7.72 -19.67 -12.56
N LEU A 52 8.24 -18.47 -12.82
CA LEU A 52 7.63 -17.53 -13.75
C LEU A 52 8.01 -17.88 -15.20
N ARG A 53 7.11 -18.54 -15.92
CA ARG A 53 7.24 -18.71 -17.38
C ARG A 53 6.67 -17.51 -18.13
N LEU A 54 7.52 -16.87 -18.93
CA LEU A 54 7.08 -15.91 -19.94
C LEU A 54 6.18 -16.65 -20.95
N LYS A 55 4.89 -16.31 -20.94
CA LYS A 55 3.93 -16.83 -21.91
C LYS A 55 4.35 -16.26 -23.28
N LYS A 56 4.91 -17.10 -24.15
CA LYS A 56 5.24 -16.68 -25.53
C LYS A 56 3.93 -16.28 -26.21
N SER A 57 3.73 -15.00 -26.45
CA SER A 57 2.69 -14.55 -27.35
C SER A 57 3.14 -14.89 -28.77
N GLU A 58 2.51 -15.89 -29.40
CA GLU A 58 2.70 -16.29 -30.80
C GLU A 58 2.37 -15.18 -31.83
N ARG A 59 2.25 -13.91 -31.41
CA ARG A 59 1.82 -12.77 -32.24
C ARG A 59 2.92 -11.76 -32.54
N LEU A 60 4.17 -12.19 -32.72
CA LEU A 60 5.24 -11.31 -33.23
C LEU A 60 6.10 -11.97 -34.32
N LEU A 61 5.54 -12.93 -35.06
CA LEU A 61 6.09 -13.37 -36.34
C LEU A 61 4.96 -13.28 -37.39
N GLN A 62 4.55 -12.05 -37.68
CA GLN A 62 4.05 -11.66 -39.00
C GLN A 62 5.19 -10.93 -39.71
#